data_AF-W6T470-F1
#
_entry.id   AF-W6T470-F1
#
_cell.length_a   1.000
_cell.length_b   1.000
_cell.length_c   1.000
_cell.angle_alpha   90.00
_cell.angle_beta   90.00
_cell.angle_gamma   90.00
#
_symmetry.space_group_name_H-M   'P 1'
#
loop_
_entity.id
_entity.type
_entity.pdbx_description
1 polymer ?
#
loop_
_entity_poly.entity_id
_entity_poly.type
_entity_poly.pdbx_seq_one_letter_code
_entity_poly.pdbx_strand_id
1 'polypeptide(L)'
;MSETTETTTTTTVATTSGVTVDDIKLSLRIDVTEDDAMIQSYLDAAKDYVQTAVSKNEDLTIYKQYDFAVSLLTQFWYQNRVTDMTKTPYQVVSMIQQLRGLVTG
;
A
#
# COMPACT_ATOMS: atom_id res chain seq x y z
N MET A 1 11.92 -45.33 23.39
CA MET A 1 12.54 -44.22 22.65
C MET A 1 11.54 -43.85 21.57
N SER A 2 10.83 -42.74 21.77
CA SER A 2 9.82 -42.27 20.82
C SER A 2 10.48 -41.30 19.85
N GLU A 3 10.37 -41.62 18.57
CA GLU A 3 10.84 -40.83 17.45
C GLU A 3 9.72 -39.86 17.08
N THR A 4 9.89 -38.58 17.36
CA THR A 4 8.98 -37.52 16.92
C THR A 4 9.62 -36.86 15.70
N THR A 5 9.19 -37.26 14.51
CA THR A 5 9.47 -36.55 13.27
C THR A 5 8.65 -35.26 13.26
N GLU A 6 9.30 -34.12 13.46
CA GLU A 6 8.72 -32.80 13.27
C GLU A 6 8.60 -32.52 11.77
N THR A 7 7.38 -32.55 11.26
CA THR A 7 7.06 -32.19 9.88
C THR A 7 7.25 -30.69 9.67
N THR A 8 8.26 -30.34 8.88
CA THR A 8 8.50 -29.02 8.31
C THR A 8 7.28 -28.54 7.53
N THR A 9 6.51 -27.60 8.07
CA THR A 9 5.54 -26.81 7.29
C THR A 9 6.27 -25.60 6.72
N THR A 10 6.84 -25.76 5.53
CA THR A 10 7.27 -24.63 4.70
C THR A 10 6.01 -23.86 4.30
N THR A 11 5.72 -22.77 5.00
CA THR A 11 4.73 -21.78 4.57
C THR A 11 5.25 -21.13 3.29
N THR A 12 4.78 -21.62 2.15
CA THR A 12 4.89 -20.93 0.86
C THR A 12 4.08 -19.65 0.98
N VAL A 13 4.76 -18.52 1.23
CA VAL A 13 4.14 -17.20 1.15
C VAL A 13 3.84 -16.95 -0.32
N ALA A 14 2.60 -17.20 -0.73
CA ALA A 14 2.10 -16.76 -2.01
C ALA A 14 2.33 -15.24 -2.08
N THR A 15 3.17 -14.80 -3.03
CA THR A 15 3.42 -13.38 -3.27
C THR A 15 2.19 -12.82 -4.00
N THR A 16 1.11 -12.59 -3.28
CA THR A 16 0.00 -11.77 -3.75
C THR A 16 0.51 -10.33 -3.78
N SER A 17 0.91 -9.86 -4.96
CA SER A 17 1.24 -8.45 -5.20
C SER A 17 0.00 -7.61 -4.87
N GLY A 18 0.14 -6.69 -3.94
CA GLY A 18 -0.95 -5.83 -3.48
C GLY A 18 -0.79 -5.49 -2.01
N VAL A 19 -0.68 -4.19 -1.73
CA VAL A 19 -0.62 -3.66 -0.36
C VAL A 19 -1.89 -4.02 0.40
N THR A 20 -1.72 -4.56 1.62
CA THR A 20 -2.79 -4.91 2.56
C THR A 20 -2.84 -3.97 3.75
N VAL A 21 -3.94 -4.02 4.53
CA VAL A 21 -4.06 -3.28 5.80
C VAL A 21 -2.97 -3.68 6.80
N ASP A 22 -2.63 -4.98 6.85
CA ASP A 22 -1.60 -5.49 7.76
C ASP A 22 -0.21 -4.97 7.38
N ASP A 23 0.10 -4.83 6.09
CA ASP A 23 1.38 -4.21 5.64
C ASP A 23 1.49 -2.75 6.11
N ILE A 24 0.38 -2.01 6.05
CA ILE A 24 0.33 -0.62 6.50
C ILE A 24 0.49 -0.54 8.03
N LYS A 25 -0.24 -1.38 8.77
CA LYS A 25 -0.14 -1.46 10.23
C LYS A 25 1.27 -1.81 10.67
N LEU A 26 1.91 -2.78 10.01
CA LEU A 26 3.30 -3.15 10.28
C LEU A 26 4.26 -1.98 10.03
N SER A 27 4.08 -1.24 8.93
CA SER A 27 4.91 -0.07 8.61
C SER A 27 4.75 1.05 9.64
N LEU A 28 3.52 1.26 10.13
CA LEU A 28 3.18 2.32 11.09
C LEU A 28 3.31 1.90 12.56
N ARG A 29 3.63 0.64 12.84
CA ARG A 29 3.67 0.04 14.19
C ARG A 29 2.33 0.19 14.93
N ILE A 30 1.25 -0.16 14.26
CA ILE A 30 -0.11 -0.16 14.79
C ILE A 30 -0.50 -1.60 15.15
N ASP A 31 -0.75 -1.86 16.43
CA ASP A 31 -1.08 -3.20 16.93
C ASP A 31 -2.57 -3.37 17.26
N VAL A 32 -3.40 -2.39 16.94
CA VAL A 32 -4.83 -2.34 17.25
C VAL A 32 -5.68 -2.59 15.99
N THR A 33 -6.92 -3.06 16.16
CA THR A 33 -7.81 -3.43 15.04
C THR A 33 -8.90 -2.39 14.78
N GLU A 34 -9.11 -1.47 15.71
CA GLU A 34 -10.13 -0.42 15.66
C GLU A 34 -9.96 0.50 14.44
N ASP A 35 -8.72 0.62 13.96
CA ASP A 35 -8.37 1.46 12.82
C ASP A 35 -8.40 0.70 11.48
N ASP A 36 -8.64 -0.62 11.46
CA ASP A 36 -8.57 -1.44 10.24
C ASP A 36 -9.50 -0.92 9.13
N ALA A 37 -10.74 -0.59 9.47
CA ALA A 37 -11.71 -0.07 8.50
C ALA A 37 -11.31 1.31 7.94
N MET A 38 -10.67 2.14 8.76
CA MET A 38 -10.17 3.45 8.35
C MET A 38 -8.93 3.33 7.47
N ILE A 39 -7.99 2.47 7.84
CA ILE A 39 -6.80 2.16 7.04
C ILE A 39 -7.22 1.57 5.69
N GLN A 40 -8.19 0.66 5.67
CA GLN A 40 -8.76 0.10 4.44
C GLN A 40 -9.33 1.20 3.54
N SER A 41 -10.07 2.17 4.11
CA SER A 41 -10.63 3.29 3.35
C SER A 41 -9.55 4.17 2.71
N TYR A 42 -8.46 4.45 3.44
CA TYR A 42 -7.31 5.17 2.87
C TYR A 42 -6.58 4.37 1.80
N LEU A 43 -6.46 3.06 2.00
CA LEU A 43 -5.82 2.16 1.06
C LEU A 43 -6.58 2.11 -0.27
N ASP A 44 -7.91 2.00 -0.23
CA ASP A 44 -8.76 1.99 -1.43
C ASP A 44 -8.73 3.33 -2.15
N ALA A 45 -8.80 4.43 -1.40
CA ALA A 45 -8.64 5.77 -1.97
C ALA A 45 -7.25 5.96 -2.60
N ALA A 46 -6.20 5.39 -2.01
CA ALA A 46 -4.83 5.53 -2.50
C ALA A 46 -4.65 4.75 -3.80
N LYS A 47 -5.21 3.53 -3.88
CA LYS A 47 -5.25 2.71 -5.09
C LYS A 47 -5.92 3.45 -6.24
N ASP A 48 -7.13 3.99 -6.01
CA ASP A 48 -7.88 4.74 -7.02
C ASP A 48 -7.15 6.02 -7.44
N TYR A 49 -6.59 6.75 -6.46
CA TYR A 49 -5.87 7.99 -6.73
C TYR A 49 -4.62 7.75 -7.60
N VAL A 50 -3.78 6.77 -7.24
CA VAL A 50 -2.58 6.43 -8.02
C VAL A 50 -2.97 5.89 -9.40
N GLN A 51 -3.99 5.03 -9.48
CA GLN A 51 -4.52 4.52 -10.75
C GLN A 51 -4.95 5.66 -11.67
N THR A 52 -5.85 6.52 -11.19
CA THR A 52 -6.39 7.64 -11.96
C THR A 52 -5.32 8.69 -12.33
N ALA A 53 -4.35 8.92 -11.45
CA ALA A 53 -3.29 9.90 -11.69
C ALA A 53 -2.28 9.47 -12.76
N VAL A 54 -2.13 8.16 -12.98
CA VAL A 54 -1.19 7.58 -13.94
C VAL A 54 -1.89 7.20 -15.24
N SER A 55 -2.87 6.29 -15.19
CA SER A 55 -3.68 5.89 -16.34
C SER A 55 -4.90 5.12 -15.87
N LYS A 56 -6.10 5.46 -16.35
CA LYS A 56 -7.33 4.72 -16.01
C LYS A 56 -7.46 3.37 -16.72
N ASN A 57 -6.68 3.13 -17.78
CA ASN A 57 -6.89 2.01 -18.70
C ASN A 57 -5.80 0.94 -18.63
N GLU A 58 -4.72 1.22 -17.90
CA GLU A 58 -3.58 0.30 -17.77
C GLU A 58 -3.66 -0.45 -16.45
N ASP A 59 -3.27 -1.72 -16.43
CA ASP A 59 -3.09 -2.43 -15.16
C ASP A 59 -1.78 -1.98 -14.50
N LEU A 60 -1.88 -1.14 -13.47
CA LEU A 60 -0.71 -0.66 -12.76
C LEU A 60 -0.25 -1.60 -11.65
N THR A 61 -1.08 -2.58 -11.27
CA THR A 61 -0.80 -3.51 -10.15
C THR A 61 0.38 -4.44 -10.46
N ILE A 62 0.78 -4.54 -11.74
CA ILE A 62 1.96 -5.27 -12.18
C ILE A 62 3.28 -4.58 -11.77
N TYR A 63 3.25 -3.28 -11.45
CA TYR A 63 4.45 -2.50 -11.13
C TYR A 63 4.62 -2.40 -9.62
N LYS A 64 5.77 -2.83 -9.09
CA LYS A 64 6.10 -2.68 -7.65
C LYS A 64 6.07 -1.21 -7.18
N GLN A 65 6.31 -0.27 -8.10
CA GLN A 65 6.22 1.16 -7.86
C GLN A 65 4.79 1.61 -7.53
N TYR A 66 3.78 0.93 -8.10
CA TYR A 66 2.38 1.17 -7.76
C TYR A 66 2.12 0.80 -6.30
N ASP A 67 2.51 -0.42 -5.89
CA ASP A 67 2.37 -0.87 -4.51
C ASP A 67 3.10 0.08 -3.54
N PHE A 68 4.32 0.50 -3.88
CA PHE A 68 5.07 1.43 -3.05
C PHE A 68 4.39 2.81 -2.94
N ALA A 69 3.88 3.35 -4.05
CA ALA A 69 3.17 4.62 -4.06
C ALA A 69 1.86 4.56 -3.25
N VAL A 70 1.08 3.49 -3.41
CA VAL A 70 -0.14 3.24 -2.64
C VAL A 70 0.17 3.14 -1.16
N SER A 71 1.21 2.40 -0.79
CA SER A 71 1.63 2.26 0.62
C SER A 71 2.02 3.60 1.24
N LEU A 72 2.88 4.38 0.56
CA LEU A 72 3.30 5.70 1.06
C LEU A 72 2.13 6.68 1.20
N LEU A 73 1.21 6.69 0.23
CA LEU A 73 0.05 7.57 0.24
C LEU A 73 -0.92 7.22 1.38
N THR A 74 -1.17 5.92 1.58
CA THR A 74 -2.01 5.42 2.66
C THR A 74 -1.44 5.80 4.03
N GLN A 75 -0.14 5.55 4.23
CA GLN A 75 0.57 5.91 5.45
C GLN A 75 0.50 7.41 5.71
N PHE A 76 0.73 8.22 4.67
CA PHE A 76 0.67 9.67 4.78
C PHE A 76 -0.71 10.16 5.23
N TRP A 77 -1.79 9.72 4.57
CA TRP A 77 -3.14 10.15 4.92
C TRP A 77 -3.53 9.72 6.32
N TYR A 78 -3.22 8.48 6.71
CA TYR A 78 -3.50 8.00 8.06
C TYR A 78 -2.73 8.78 9.14
N GLN A 79 -1.44 9.05 8.94
CA GLN A 79 -0.62 9.83 9.88
C GLN A 79 -1.11 11.26 10.04
N ASN A 80 -1.73 11.83 9.00
CA ASN A 80 -2.23 13.20 8.97
C ASN A 80 -3.76 13.30 9.13
N ARG A 81 -4.44 12.22 9.53
CA ARG A 81 -5.91 12.14 9.60
C ARG A 81 -6.56 13.15 10.55
N VAL A 82 -5.81 13.65 11.54
CA VAL A 82 -6.26 14.66 12.52
C VAL A 82 -5.77 16.07 12.18
N THR A 83 -5.00 16.22 11.11
CA THR A 83 -4.48 17.50 10.64
C THR A 83 -5.46 18.11 9.64
N ASP A 84 -5.73 19.41 9.75
CA ASP A 84 -6.55 20.14 8.78
C ASP A 84 -5.78 20.27 7.45
N MET A 85 -5.85 19.23 6.62
CA MET A 85 -5.06 19.08 5.39
C MET A 85 -5.59 20.00 4.27
N THR A 86 -5.09 21.24 4.23
CA THR A 86 -5.42 22.18 3.13
C THR A 86 -4.65 21.91 1.83
N LYS A 87 -3.63 21.03 1.83
CA LYS A 87 -2.78 20.74 0.66
C LYS A 87 -2.33 19.28 0.59
N THR A 88 -2.41 18.68 -0.59
CA THR A 88 -1.80 17.38 -0.91
C THR A 88 -0.26 17.47 -0.82
N PRO A 89 0.44 16.48 -0.25
CA PRO A 89 1.90 16.54 -0.09
C PRO A 89 2.63 16.54 -1.42
N TYR A 90 3.71 17.33 -1.48
CA TYR A 90 4.55 17.42 -2.66
C TYR A 90 5.21 16.08 -3.04
N GLN A 91 5.48 15.21 -2.08
CA GLN A 91 6.10 13.90 -2.35
C GLN A 91 5.18 12.98 -3.18
N VAL A 92 3.88 13.03 -2.90
CA VAL A 92 2.86 12.29 -3.65
C VAL A 92 2.73 12.86 -5.07
N VAL A 93 2.71 14.19 -5.19
CA VAL A 93 2.69 14.88 -6.48
C VAL A 93 3.94 14.53 -7.32
N SER A 94 5.11 14.46 -6.69
CA SER A 94 6.36 14.10 -7.36
C SER A 94 6.33 12.65 -7.88
N MET A 95 5.82 11.71 -7.08
CA MET A 95 5.67 10.30 -7.48
C MET A 95 4.73 10.14 -8.68
N ILE A 96 3.60 10.85 -8.68
CA ILE A 96 2.66 10.87 -9.82
C ILE A 96 3.36 11.36 -11.09
N GLN A 97 4.14 12.44 -11.00
CA GLN A 97 4.84 12.99 -12.16
C GLN A 97 5.88 12.01 -12.71
N GLN A 98 6.59 11.29 -11.85
CA GLN A 98 7.53 10.24 -12.26
C GLN A 98 6.83 9.09 -12.98
N LEU A 99 5.71 8.60 -12.43
CA LEU A 99 4.93 7.51 -13.04
C LEU A 99 4.32 7.91 -14.39
N ARG A 100 3.83 9.16 -14.52
CA ARG A 100 3.38 9.70 -15.81
C ARG A 100 4.51 9.68 -16.85
N GLY A 101 5.73 10.05 -16.45
CA GLY A 101 6.90 10.00 -17.34
C GLY A 101 7.24 8.59 -17.84
N LEU A 102 6.96 7.56 -17.04
CA LEU A 102 7.19 6.16 -17.42
C LEU A 102 6.13 5.60 -18.38
N VAL A 103 4.87 6.03 -18.26
CA VAL A 103 3.75 5.55 -19.11
C VAL A 103 3.71 6.22 -20.48
N THR A 104 4.26 7.42 -20.62
CA THR A 104 4.27 8.16 -21.90
C THR A 104 5.57 8.04 -22.69
N GLY A 105 6.54 7.27 -22.19
CA GLY A 105 7.89 7.10 -22.77
C GLY A 105 8.02 5.87 -23.65
#